data_AF-A0A2U3A0B0-F1
#
_entry.id   AF-A0A2U3A0B0-F1
#
_cell.length_a   1.000
_cell.length_b   1.000
_cell.length_c   1.000
_cell.angle_alpha   90.00
_cell.angle_beta   90.00
_cell.angle_gamma   90.00
#
_symmetry.space_group_name_H-M   'P 1'
#
loop_
_entity.id
_entity.type
_entity.pdbx_description
1 polymer ?
#
loop_
_entity_poly.entity_id
_entity_poly.type
_entity_poly.pdbx_seq_one_letter_code
_entity_poly.pdbx_strand_id
1 'polypeptide(L)'
;MLLPAFVLAVLTGDWLLHLQGYDDSAKTVPLTPTLIAGGLALLVLIAPAAAALYYGLRALRHGNPAGLAPAVSGGIAAGVLLLLNVVALVVDR
;
A
#
# COMPACT_ATOMS: atom_id res chain seq x y z
N MET A 1 -8.01 -0.88 -11.13
CA MET A 1 -6.81 -0.02 -10.98
C MET A 1 -5.79 -0.54 -9.96
N LEU A 2 -6.04 -1.65 -9.25
CA LEU A 2 -5.08 -2.20 -8.28
C LEU A 2 -3.82 -2.81 -8.90
N LEU A 3 -3.93 -3.44 -10.07
CA LEU A 3 -2.81 -4.08 -10.75
C LEU A 3 -1.59 -3.15 -10.98
N PRO A 4 -1.73 -1.94 -11.58
CA PRO A 4 -0.57 -1.06 -11.77
C PRO A 4 0.02 -0.56 -10.44
N ALA A 5 -0.81 -0.30 -9.42
CA ALA A 5 -0.32 0.12 -8.11
C ALA A 5 0.41 -1.01 -7.36
N PHE A 6 -0.07 -2.25 -7.52
CA PHE A 6 0.60 -3.44 -7.01
C PHE A 6 1.97 -3.63 -7.67
N VAL A 7 2.04 -3.53 -9.00
CA VAL A 7 3.32 -3.64 -9.73
C VAL A 7 4.29 -2.55 -9.29
N LEU A 8 3.83 -1.30 -9.15
CA LEU A 8 4.69 -0.21 -8.66
C LEU A 8 5.15 -0.43 -7.22
N ALA A 9 4.30 -0.95 -6.34
CA ALA A 9 4.66 -1.25 -4.96
C ALA A 9 5.75 -2.34 -4.89
N VAL A 10 5.59 -3.42 -5.64
CA VAL A 10 6.59 -4.50 -5.74
C VAL A 10 7.90 -3.96 -6.30
N LEU A 11 7.85 -3.20 -7.40
CA LEU A 11 9.04 -2.60 -7.99
C LEU A 11 9.76 -1.66 -7.02
N THR A 12 9.01 -0.85 -6.27
CA THR A 12 9.58 0.11 -5.31
C THR A 12 10.22 -0.61 -4.13
N GLY A 13 9.61 -1.70 -3.64
CA GLY A 13 10.15 -2.51 -2.55
C GLY A 13 11.47 -3.19 -2.91
N ASP A 14 11.47 -3.98 -3.99
CA ASP A 14 12.67 -4.69 -4.49
C ASP A 14 13.79 -3.72 -4.85
N TRP A 15 13.45 -2.67 -5.59
CA TRP A 15 14.46 -1.71 -6.05
C TRP A 15 15.11 -0.96 -4.89
N LEU A 16 14.35 -0.61 -3.84
CA LEU A 16 14.90 0.07 -2.68
C LEU A 16 15.83 -0.84 -1.86
N LEU A 17 15.51 -2.13 -1.75
CA LEU A 17 16.36 -3.12 -1.09
C LEU A 17 17.67 -3.35 -1.85
N HIS A 18 17.60 -3.48 -3.18
CA HIS A 18 18.77 -3.57 -4.05
C HIS A 18 19.68 -2.33 -3.95
N LEU A 19 19.12 -1.13 -3.90
CA LEU A 19 19.91 0.10 -3.72
C LEU A 19 20.62 0.19 -2.35
N GLN A 20 20.09 -0.51 -1.35
CA GLN A 20 20.69 -0.57 -0.02
C GLN A 20 21.78 -1.66 0.09
N GLY A 21 22.10 -2.34 -1.02
CA GLY A 21 23.14 -3.38 -1.07
C GLY A 21 22.69 -4.73 -0.50
N TYR A 22 21.39 -4.91 -0.29
CA TYR A 22 20.80 -6.18 0.10
C TYR A 22 20.33 -6.91 -1.15
N ASP A 23 21.08 -7.93 -1.57
CA ASP A 23 20.58 -8.97 -2.48
C ASP A 23 19.59 -9.87 -1.73
N ASP A 24 18.59 -10.41 -2.42
CA ASP A 24 17.56 -11.34 -1.91
C ASP A 24 18.11 -12.56 -1.15
N SER A 25 19.42 -12.79 -1.19
CA SER A 25 20.13 -13.90 -0.52
C SER A 25 20.68 -13.56 0.88
N ALA A 26 20.57 -12.31 1.35
CA ALA A 26 21.06 -11.91 2.67
C ALA A 26 20.12 -12.37 3.79
N LYS A 27 20.53 -13.43 4.50
CA LYS A 27 19.79 -14.13 5.57
C LYS A 27 19.29 -13.26 6.75
N THR A 28 19.65 -11.98 6.81
CA THR A 28 19.19 -11.07 7.88
C THR A 28 19.29 -9.62 7.40
N VAL A 29 18.20 -9.09 6.84
CA VAL A 29 18.06 -7.66 6.55
C VAL A 29 17.71 -6.93 7.85
N PRO A 30 18.42 -5.85 8.22
CA PRO A 30 18.15 -5.09 9.43
C PRO A 30 16.78 -4.44 9.38
N LEU A 31 16.16 -4.27 10.55
CA LEU A 31 14.76 -3.88 10.66
C LEU A 31 14.44 -2.50 10.09
N THR A 32 15.34 -1.55 10.27
CA THR A 32 15.16 -0.16 9.81
C THR A 32 14.99 -0.08 8.29
N PRO A 33 15.88 -0.66 7.45
CA PRO A 33 15.69 -0.65 6.00
C PRO A 33 14.44 -1.42 5.54
N THR A 34 14.12 -2.56 6.17
CA THR A 34 12.88 -3.31 5.86
C THR A 34 11.63 -2.49 6.13
N LEU A 35 11.60 -1.73 7.24
CA LEU A 35 10.48 -0.84 7.59
C LEU A 35 10.34 0.34 6.62
N ILE A 36 11.45 0.90 6.16
CA ILE A 36 11.44 2.02 5.21
C ILE A 36 10.97 1.54 3.82
N ALA A 37 11.54 0.45 3.32
CA ALA A 37 11.18 -0.13 2.02
C ALA A 37 9.73 -0.63 2.01
N GLY A 38 9.36 -1.41 3.03
CA GLY A 38 7.99 -1.89 3.21
C GLY A 38 7.00 -0.75 3.38
N GLY A 39 7.33 0.27 4.18
CA GLY A 39 6.48 1.44 4.38
C GLY A 39 6.22 2.23 3.09
N LEU A 40 7.25 2.44 2.26
CA LEU A 40 7.10 3.11 0.96
C LEU A 40 6.27 2.29 -0.02
N ALA A 41 6.53 0.98 -0.14
CA ALA A 41 5.76 0.10 -1.00
C ALA A 41 4.28 0.07 -0.60
N LEU A 42 4.00 0.03 0.70
CA LEU A 42 2.65 0.01 1.27
C LEU A 42 1.92 1.34 1.02
N LEU A 43 2.62 2.48 1.10
CA LEU A 43 2.07 3.79 0.72
C LEU A 43 1.65 3.84 -0.75
N VAL A 44 2.51 3.34 -1.65
CA VAL A 44 2.20 3.27 -3.10
C VAL A 44 0.99 2.37 -3.35
N LEU A 45 0.90 1.25 -2.64
CA LEU A 45 -0.18 0.27 -2.76
C LEU A 45 -1.53 0.83 -2.29
N ILE A 46 -1.55 1.59 -1.19
CA ILE A 46 -2.78 2.16 -0.60
C ILE A 46 -3.19 3.48 -1.28
N ALA A 47 -2.25 4.22 -1.90
CA ALA A 47 -2.51 5.52 -2.53
C ALA A 47 -3.79 5.60 -3.40
N PRO A 48 -4.04 4.70 -4.37
CA PRO A 48 -5.27 4.77 -5.18
C PRO A 48 -6.54 4.48 -4.38
N ALA A 49 -6.47 3.61 -3.37
CA ALA A 49 -7.60 3.30 -2.49
C ALA A 49 -7.93 4.49 -1.57
N ALA A 50 -6.89 5.16 -1.05
CA ALA A 50 -7.02 6.41 -0.29
C ALA A 50 -7.59 7.55 -1.15
N ALA A 51 -7.16 7.66 -2.41
CA ALA A 51 -7.71 8.63 -3.35
C ALA A 51 -9.21 8.37 -3.63
N ALA A 52 -9.60 7.12 -3.87
CA ALA A 52 -11.00 6.75 -4.07
C ALA A 52 -11.86 7.08 -2.83
N LEU A 53 -11.33 6.84 -1.62
CA LEU A 53 -11.98 7.21 -0.37
C LEU A 53 -12.13 8.74 -0.22
N TYR A 54 -11.06 9.49 -0.46
CA TYR A 54 -11.06 10.95 -0.36
C TYR A 54 -12.04 11.60 -1.35
N TYR A 55 -11.99 11.21 -2.63
CA TYR A 55 -12.87 11.76 -3.66
C TYR A 55 -14.33 11.31 -3.48
N GLY A 56 -14.57 10.09 -3.02
CA GLY A 56 -15.91 9.61 -2.69
C GLY A 56 -16.55 10.39 -1.54
N LEU A 57 -15.80 10.61 -0.45
CA LEU A 57 -16.24 11.45 0.68
C LEU A 57 -16.45 12.90 0.26
N ARG A 58 -15.58 13.44 -0.61
CA ARG A 58 -15.73 14.79 -1.15
C ARG A 58 -17.00 14.93 -2.02
N ALA A 59 -17.32 13.94 -2.84
CA ALA A 59 -18.55 13.94 -3.63
C ALA A 59 -19.82 13.88 -2.76
N LEU A 60 -19.78 13.14 -1.65
CA LEU A 60 -20.87 13.10 -0.67
C LEU A 60 -21.09 14.45 0.02
N ARG A 61 -20.02 15.20 0.32
CA ARG A 61 -20.11 16.57 0.85
C ARG A 61 -20.78 17.55 -0.12
N HIS A 62 -20.74 17.28 -1.42
CA HIS A 62 -21.43 18.05 -2.45
C HIS A 62 -22.84 17.52 -2.78
N GLY A 63 -23.37 16.59 -1.97
CA GLY A 63 -24.71 16.04 -2.14
C GLY A 63 -24.83 15.06 -3.30
N ASN A 64 -23.72 14.59 -3.89
CA ASN A 64 -23.76 13.60 -4.96
C ASN A 64 -23.69 12.18 -4.37
N PRO A 65 -24.78 11.40 -4.40
CA PRO A 65 -24.81 10.05 -3.84
C PRO A 65 -23.89 9.06 -4.57
N ALA A 66 -23.45 9.38 -5.80
CA ALA A 66 -22.49 8.56 -6.54
C ALA A 66 -21.11 8.48 -5.84
N GLY A 67 -20.84 9.32 -4.84
CA GLY A 67 -19.63 9.28 -4.03
C GLY A 67 -19.53 8.09 -3.04
N LEU A 68 -20.65 7.43 -2.72
CA LEU A 68 -20.68 6.33 -1.73
C LEU A 68 -19.93 5.09 -2.22
N ALA A 69 -20.19 4.66 -3.45
CA ALA A 69 -19.55 3.47 -4.03
C ALA A 69 -18.01 3.56 -4.06
N PRO A 70 -17.38 4.63 -4.58
CA PRO A 70 -15.92 4.79 -4.55
C PRO A 70 -15.38 5.00 -3.13
N ALA A 71 -16.14 5.64 -2.22
CA ALA A 71 -15.71 5.82 -0.84
C ALA A 71 -15.58 4.48 -0.09
N VAL A 72 -16.62 3.65 -0.18
CA VAL A 72 -16.69 2.36 0.51
C VAL A 72 -15.68 1.38 -0.09
N SER A 73 -15.61 1.27 -1.42
CA SER A 73 -14.66 0.38 -2.09
C SER A 73 -13.20 0.80 -1.83
N GLY A 74 -12.89 2.09 -1.85
CA GLY A 74 -11.57 2.62 -1.48
C GLY A 74 -11.20 2.32 -0.02
N GLY A 75 -12.14 2.52 0.91
CA GLY A 75 -11.92 2.22 2.33
C GLY A 75 -11.69 0.75 2.62
N ILE A 76 -12.51 -0.13 2.03
CA ILE A 76 -12.35 -1.58 2.18
C ILE A 76 -11.02 -2.03 1.60
N ALA A 77 -10.68 -1.58 0.38
CA ALA A 77 -9.41 -1.97 -0.25
C ALA A 77 -8.20 -1.51 0.58
N ALA A 78 -8.18 -0.26 1.06
CA ALA A 78 -7.12 0.25 1.91
C ALA A 78 -6.99 -0.54 3.22
N GLY A 79 -8.12 -0.84 3.87
CA GLY A 79 -8.15 -1.61 5.13
C GLY A 79 -7.65 -3.05 4.94
N VAL A 80 -8.10 -3.74 3.89
CA VAL A 80 -7.66 -5.11 3.58
C VAL A 80 -6.16 -5.14 3.25
N LEU A 81 -5.68 -4.20 2.43
CA LEU A 81 -4.26 -4.14 2.08
C LEU A 81 -3.37 -3.86 3.29
N LEU A 82 -3.81 -2.96 4.17
CA LEU A 82 -3.10 -2.65 5.40
C LEU A 82 -3.06 -3.87 6.33
N LEU A 83 -4.19 -4.55 6.52
CA LEU A 83 -4.25 -5.78 7.32
C LEU A 83 -3.34 -6.87 6.78
N LEU A 84 -3.39 -7.15 5.46
CA LEU A 84 -2.56 -8.17 4.84
C LEU A 84 -1.07 -7.88 4.99
N ASN A 85 -0.65 -6.62 4.80
CA ASN A 85 0.75 -6.24 4.97
C ASN A 85 1.20 -6.29 6.43
N VAL A 86 0.35 -5.91 7.39
CA VAL A 86 0.66 -6.03 8.83
C VAL A 86 0.77 -7.50 9.24
N VAL A 87 -0.15 -8.35 8.78
CA VAL A 87 -0.09 -9.79 9.06
C VAL A 87 1.18 -10.41 8.46
N ALA A 88 1.51 -10.09 7.20
CA ALA A 88 2.74 -10.56 6.58
C ALA A 88 3.98 -10.15 7.39
N LEU A 89 4.07 -8.88 7.82
CA LEU A 89 5.18 -8.39 8.64
C LEU A 89 5.32 -9.12 9.99
N VAL A 90 4.21 -9.54 10.59
CA VAL A 90 4.20 -10.26 11.87
C VAL A 90 4.53 -11.74 11.68
N VAL A 91 4.12 -12.34 10.57
CA VAL A 91 4.31 -13.78 10.28
C VAL A 91 5.69 -14.07 9.68
N ASP A 92 6.23 -13.20 8.84
CA ASP A 92 7.59 -13.32 8.25
C ASP A 92 8.72 -12.90 9.21
N ARG A 93 8.36 -12.50 10.44
CA ARG A 93 9.27 -12.12 11.53
C ARG A 93 9.65 -13.33 12.38
#